data_AF-A0A1Y3XMF7-F1
#
_entry.id   AF-A0A1Y3XMF7-F1
#
_cell.length_a   1.000
_cell.length_b   1.000
_cell.length_c   1.000
_cell.angle_alpha   90.00
_cell.angle_beta   90.00
_cell.angle_gamma   90.00
#
_symmetry.space_group_name_H-M   'P 1'
#
loop_
_entity.id
_entity.type
_entity.pdbx_description
1 polymer ?
#
loop_
_entity_poly.entity_id
_entity_poly.type
_entity_poly.pdbx_seq_one_letter_code
_entity_poly.pdbx_strand_id
1 'polypeptide(L)' 'MMDIIEAQSAAYIQDKAAALGITCTVRVEADEAAEYPIPKVVTITGELSREEREALTEQIEADFAIPADRQYYESGGAE' A
#
# COMPACT_ATOMS: atom_id res chain seq x y z
N MET A 1 -9.42 15.70 -9.13
CA MET A 1 -7.95 15.71 -9.31
C MET A 1 -7.33 15.07 -8.05
N MET A 2 -7.80 13.85 -7.71
CA MET A 2 -7.43 13.07 -6.50
C MET A 2 -6.80 11.72 -6.87
N ASP A 3 -7.21 11.17 -8.01
CA ASP A 3 -6.68 9.93 -8.60
C ASP A 3 -5.15 9.88 -8.70
N ILE A 4 -4.49 11.03 -8.88
CA ILE A 4 -3.02 11.10 -9.02
C ILE A 4 -2.30 10.74 -7.72
N ILE A 5 -2.85 11.06 -6.54
CA ILE A 5 -2.20 10.73 -5.26
C ILE A 5 -2.41 9.25 -4.94
N GLU A 6 -3.63 8.76 -5.13
CA GLU A 6 -3.97 7.35 -4.95
C GLU A 6 -3.11 6.46 -5.88
N ALA A 7 -3.02 6.82 -7.16
CA ALA A 7 -2.22 6.11 -8.14
C ALA A 7 -0.71 6.23 -7.88
N GLN A 8 -0.21 7.40 -7.45
CA GLN A 8 1.22 7.55 -7.14
C GLN A 8 1.62 6.79 -5.89
N SER A 9 0.84 6.85 -4.82
CA SER A 9 1.07 6.06 -3.61
C SER A 9 1.01 4.56 -3.92
N ALA A 10 0.01 4.12 -4.69
CA ALA A 10 -0.10 2.73 -5.11
C ALA A 10 1.11 2.29 -5.96
N ALA A 11 1.48 3.07 -6.98
CA ALA A 11 2.60 2.76 -7.86
C ALA A 11 3.94 2.74 -7.11
N TYR A 12 4.13 3.64 -6.13
CA TYR A 12 5.33 3.66 -5.31
C TYR A 12 5.47 2.39 -4.46
N ILE A 13 4.41 1.98 -3.77
CA ILE A 13 4.40 0.76 -2.95
C ILE A 13 4.56 -0.47 -3.85
N GLN A 14 3.96 -0.45 -5.04
CA GLN A 14 4.08 -1.52 -6.02
C GLN A 14 5.51 -1.64 -6.57
N ASP A 15 6.20 -0.52 -6.82
CA ASP A 15 7.62 -0.49 -7.20
C ASP A 15 8.52 -1.09 -6.12
N LYS A 16 8.24 -0.79 -4.84
CA LYS A 16 8.95 -1.43 -3.70
C LYS A 16 8.75 -2.93 -3.66
N ALA A 17 7.51 -3.40 -3.84
CA ALA A 17 7.21 -4.82 -3.90
C ALA A 17 7.89 -5.49 -5.11
N ALA A 18 7.88 -4.86 -6.28
CA ALA A 18 8.56 -5.34 -7.46
C ALA A 18 10.09 -5.37 -7.30
N ALA A 19 10.68 -4.40 -6.59
CA ALA A 19 12.10 -4.37 -6.27
C ALA A 19 12.54 -5.53 -5.35
N LEU A 20 11.61 -6.05 -4.55
CA LEU A 20 11.79 -7.26 -3.74
C LEU A 20 11.56 -8.56 -4.55
N GLY A 21 11.09 -8.45 -5.80
CA GLY A 21 10.77 -9.59 -6.66
C GLY A 21 9.32 -10.08 -6.52
N ILE A 22 8.46 -9.32 -5.84
CA ILE A 22 7.08 -9.70 -5.57
C ILE A 22 6.16 -9.08 -6.61
N THR A 23 5.28 -9.89 -7.18
CA THR A 23 4.19 -9.38 -8.02
C THR A 23 2.98 -9.10 -7.14
N CYS A 24 2.71 -7.83 -6.86
CA CYS A 24 1.57 -7.39 -6.05
C CYS A 24 0.78 -6.32 -6.77
N THR A 25 -0.50 -6.20 -6.42
CA THR A 25 -1.38 -5.11 -6.79
C THR A 25 -1.61 -4.26 -5.55
N VAL A 26 -1.36 -2.95 -5.65
CA VAL A 26 -1.60 -2.02 -4.55
C VAL A 26 -2.77 -1.13 -4.91
N ARG A 27 -3.68 -0.93 -3.96
CA ARG A 27 -4.79 0.00 -4.06
C ARG A 27 -4.77 0.92 -2.87
N VAL A 28 -4.74 2.21 -3.11
CA VAL A 28 -4.76 3.23 -2.06
C VAL A 28 -6.09 3.95 -2.15
N GLU A 29 -6.75 4.12 -1.01
CA GLU A 29 -7.97 4.91 -0.88
C GLU A 29 -7.63 6.18 -0.10
N ALA A 30 -7.86 7.33 -0.74
CA ALA A 30 -7.67 8.64 -0.11
C ALA A 30 -8.96 9.11 0.56
N ASP A 31 -8.82 9.80 1.70
CA ASP A 31 -9.97 10.43 2.34
C ASP A 31 -10.23 11.80 1.73
N GLU A 32 -11.34 11.90 1.01
CA GLU A 32 -11.81 13.13 0.38
C GLU A 32 -12.43 14.13 1.37
N ALA A 33 -12.67 13.74 2.63
CA ALA A 33 -13.17 14.63 3.68
C ALA A 33 -12.04 15.37 4.42
N ALA A 34 -10.77 15.03 4.16
CA ALA A 34 -9.62 15.79 4.64
C ALA A 34 -9.37 17.02 3.76
N GLU A 35 -8.90 18.11 4.38
CA GLU A 35 -8.54 19.36 3.70
C GLU A 35 -7.47 19.16 2.60
N TYR A 36 -6.69 18.09 2.72
CA TYR A 36 -5.78 17.59 1.70
C TYR A 36 -6.09 16.12 1.42
N PRO A 37 -6.11 15.69 0.14
CA PRO A 37 -6.25 14.28 -0.21
C PRO A 37 -5.05 13.50 0.32
N ILE A 38 -5.24 12.87 1.48
CA ILE A 38 -4.24 12.01 2.12
C ILE A 38 -4.65 10.56 1.96
N PRO A 39 -3.69 9.66 1.69
CA PRO A 39 -3.97 8.23 1.64
C PRO A 39 -4.37 7.76 3.04
N LYS A 40 -5.55 7.15 3.16
CA LYS A 40 -6.12 6.71 4.44
C LYS A 40 -6.01 5.22 4.62
N VAL A 41 -6.25 4.46 3.56
CA VAL A 41 -6.22 3.00 3.57
C VAL A 41 -5.39 2.52 2.39
N VAL A 42 -4.61 1.47 2.60
CA VAL A 42 -3.93 0.78 1.52
C VAL A 42 -4.25 -0.71 1.58
N THR A 43 -4.57 -1.27 0.43
CA THR A 43 -4.83 -2.69 0.23
C THR A 43 -3.80 -3.23 -0.75
N ILE A 44 -3.01 -4.18 -0.29
CA ILE A 44 -1.96 -4.83 -1.05
C ILE A 44 -2.39 -6.28 -1.26
N THR A 45 -2.62 -6.63 -2.52
CA THR A 45 -3.01 -7.97 -2.93
C THR A 45 -1.86 -8.64 -3.66
N GLY A 46 -1.30 -9.72 -3.11
CA GLY A 46 -0.18 -10.43 -3.72
C GLY A 46 0.45 -11.46 -2.80
N GLU A 47 1.38 -12.26 -3.32
CA GLU A 47 2.10 -13.27 -2.53
C GLU A 47 3.25 -12.62 -1.76
N LEU A 48 2.94 -11.90 -0.67
CA LEU A 48 3.95 -11.29 0.18
C LEU A 48 4.26 -12.20 1.36
N SER A 49 5.54 -12.46 1.61
CA SER A 49 5.97 -13.10 2.85
C SER A 49 5.78 -12.15 4.04
N ARG A 50 5.70 -12.70 5.25
CA ARG A 50 5.54 -11.92 6.47
C ARG A 50 6.62 -10.83 6.60
N GLU A 51 7.86 -11.15 6.27
CA GLU A 51 8.99 -10.21 6.30
C GLU A 51 8.82 -9.05 5.31
N GLU A 52 8.33 -9.34 4.10
CA GLU A 52 8.09 -8.35 3.05
C GLU A 52 6.93 -7.42 3.42
N ARG A 53 5.88 -7.99 4.00
CA ARG A 53 4.76 -7.23 4.55
C ARG A 53 5.23 -6.27 5.65
N GLU A 54 6.10 -6.72 6.56
CA GLU A 54 6.59 -5.91 7.67
C GLU A 54 7.48 -4.77 7.14
N ALA A 55 8.37 -5.06 6.19
CA ALA A 55 9.20 -4.05 5.53
C ALA A 55 8.38 -3.00 4.77
N LEU A 56 7.35 -3.42 4.03
CA LEU A 56 6.41 -2.52 3.35
C LEU A 56 5.63 -1.69 4.38
N THR A 57 5.19 -2.32 5.47
CA THR A 57 4.44 -1.65 6.54
C THR A 57 5.24 -0.52 7.17
N GLU A 58 6.49 -0.77 7.53
CA GLU A 58 7.38 0.24 8.10
C GLU A 58 7.65 1.39 7.12
N GLN A 59 7.86 1.09 5.84
CA GLN A 59 8.04 2.14 4.83
C GLN A 59 6.78 2.97 4.62
N ILE A 60 5.62 2.32 4.54
CA ILE A 60 4.34 3.01 4.35
C ILE A 60 4.01 3.89 5.56
N GLU A 61 4.29 3.41 6.77
CA GLU A 61 4.12 4.20 7.98
C GLU A 61 5.09 5.40 8.03
N ALA A 62 6.35 5.20 7.64
CA ALA A 62 7.34 6.29 7.62
C ALA A 62 7.10 7.33 6.52
N ASP A 63 6.67 6.91 5.33
CA ASP A 63 6.55 7.76 4.14
C ASP A 63 5.16 8.42 4.05
N PHE A 64 4.10 7.63 4.32
CA PHE A 64 2.71 8.08 4.18
C PHE A 64 1.99 8.28 5.51
N ALA A 65 2.62 7.98 6.66
CA ALA A 65 1.99 8.03 7.99
C ALA A 65 0.73 7.15 8.10
N ILE A 66 0.65 6.06 7.33
CA ILE A 66 -0.46 5.11 7.37
C ILE A 66 -0.07 3.95 8.30
N PRO A 67 -0.72 3.80 9.47
CA PRO A 67 -0.40 2.73 10.40
C PRO A 67 -0.80 1.36 9.85
N ALA A 68 -0.13 0.30 10.30
CA ALA A 68 -0.40 -1.10 9.92
C ALA A 68 -1.90 -1.49 10.04
N ASP A 69 -2.62 -0.89 11.00
CA ASP A 69 -4.06 -1.11 11.21
C ASP A 69 -4.93 -0.70 10.00
N ARG A 70 -4.40 0.17 9.14
CA ARG A 70 -5.03 0.64 7.89
C ARG A 70 -4.38 0.06 6.64
N GLN A 71 -3.55 -0.97 6.79
CA GLN A 71 -2.87 -1.66 5.71
C GLN A 71 -3.39 -3.09 5.62
N TYR A 72 -4.12 -3.39 4.55
CA TYR A 72 -4.71 -4.69 4.31
C TYR A 72 -3.81 -5.49 3.37
N TYR A 73 -3.36 -6.65 3.85
CA TYR A 73 -2.53 -7.56 3.08
C TYR A 73 -3.38 -8.77 2.69
N GLU A 74 -3.85 -8.80 1.45
CA GLU A 74 -4.51 -9.97 0.88
C GLU A 74 -3.46 -10.83 0.19
N SER A 75 -2.98 -11.85 0.90
CA SER A 75 -2.29 -12.96 0.25
C SER A 75 -3.28 -13.62 -0.70
N GLY A 76 -2.99 -13.62 -2.00
CA GLY A 76 -3.77 -14.34 -3.01
C GLY A 76 -3.68 -15.84 -2.76
N GLY A 77 -4.35 -16.32 -1.72
CA GLY A 77 -4.32 -17.71 -1.30
C GLY A 77 -4.97 -18.55 -2.38
N ALA A 78 -4.15 -19.19 -3.21
CA ALA A 78 -4.53 -20.47 -3.78
C ALA A 78 -4.46 -21.50 -2.64
N GLU A 79 -5.62 -21.81 -2.06
CA GLU A 79 -5.82 -23.07 -1.33
C GLU A 79 -5.75 -24.27 -2.30
#